data_AF-A0A934EYR9-F1
#
_entry.id   AF-A0A934EYR9-F1
#
_cell.length_a   1.000
_cell.length_b   1.000
_cell.length_c   1.000
_cell.angle_alpha   90.00
_cell.angle_beta   90.00
_cell.angle_gamma   90.00
#
_symmetry.space_group_name_H-M   'P 1'
#
loop_
_entity.id
_entity.type
_entity.pdbx_description
1 polymer ?
#
loop_
_entity_poly.entity_id
_entity_poly.type
_entity_poly.pdbx_seq_one_letter_code
_entity_poly.pdbx_strand_id
1 'polypeptide(L)'
;MRKILFLLPILLLSACSQQVYKDVFNTDSGPNVRTFNASVDTCHLAAKRAVLSQNFRIEKEDLQAKSFTAARYFEDGKDSTVLTINANVIATGDKATVYISAVQHVDKIRTKTDRLGLTLGLIPIGSEATKVKQEERTVEDAEFYKKFFDAVEKEIKVIAAKP
;
A
#
# COMPACT_ATOMS: atom_id res chain seq x y z
N MET A 1 -48.10 -39.02 -23.74
CA MET A 1 -47.82 -37.66 -23.25
C MET A 1 -46.53 -37.67 -22.45
N ARG A 2 -45.69 -36.66 -22.66
CA ARG A 2 -44.24 -36.61 -22.43
C ARG A 2 -43.98 -35.49 -21.42
N LYS A 3 -43.36 -35.77 -20.27
CA LYS A 3 -42.79 -34.79 -19.31
C LYS A 3 -41.65 -35.48 -18.56
N ILE A 4 -40.42 -35.49 -19.08
CA ILE A 4 -39.34 -34.50 -18.85
C ILE A 4 -38.97 -34.36 -17.35
N LEU A 5 -37.94 -35.13 -16.97
CA LEU A 5 -36.70 -34.74 -16.28
C LEU A 5 -36.74 -33.66 -15.20
N PHE A 6 -36.25 -33.98 -14.00
CA PHE A 6 -35.29 -33.12 -13.27
C PHE A 6 -34.38 -33.99 -12.37
N LEU A 7 -33.27 -34.45 -12.95
CA LEU A 7 -32.06 -34.81 -12.20
C LEU A 7 -31.48 -33.50 -11.65
N LEU A 8 -31.40 -33.38 -10.33
CA LEU A 8 -30.80 -32.24 -9.64
C LEU A 8 -29.27 -32.47 -9.59
N PRO A 9 -28.43 -31.69 -10.30
CA PRO A 9 -26.99 -31.76 -10.07
C PRO A 9 -26.69 -30.92 -8.82
N ILE A 10 -26.26 -31.59 -7.75
CA ILE A 10 -25.66 -30.92 -6.60
C ILE A 10 -24.32 -30.36 -7.06
N LEU A 11 -24.29 -29.07 -7.43
CA LEU A 11 -23.05 -28.33 -7.61
C LEU A 11 -22.36 -28.21 -6.25
N LEU A 12 -21.35 -29.05 -6.04
CA LEU A 12 -20.37 -28.87 -4.98
C LEU A 12 -19.56 -27.59 -5.30
N LEU A 13 -19.90 -26.46 -4.68
CA LEU A 13 -18.99 -25.33 -4.61
C LEU A 13 -17.81 -25.71 -3.71
N SER A 14 -16.78 -26.32 -4.28
CA SER A 14 -15.47 -26.37 -3.64
C SER A 14 -14.92 -24.95 -3.58
N ALA A 15 -15.14 -24.27 -2.46
CA ALA A 15 -14.40 -23.07 -2.12
C ALA A 15 -12.93 -23.48 -1.99
N CYS A 16 -12.15 -23.29 -3.05
CA CYS A 16 -10.70 -23.41 -2.98
C CYS A 16 -10.19 -22.27 -2.08
N SER A 17 -9.99 -22.59 -0.80
CA SER A 17 -9.17 -21.79 0.10
C SER A 17 -7.73 -21.88 -0.40
N GLN A 18 -7.36 -20.95 -1.28
CA GLN A 18 -6.02 -20.88 -1.82
C GLN A 18 -5.11 -20.33 -0.72
N GLN A 19 -4.13 -21.14 -0.31
CA GLN A 19 -3.22 -20.80 0.78
C GLN A 19 -2.15 -19.84 0.27
N VAL A 20 -2.42 -18.54 0.41
CA VAL A 20 -1.62 -17.41 -0.14
C VAL A 20 -0.15 -17.46 0.26
N TYR A 21 0.19 -18.03 1.42
CA TYR A 21 1.57 -18.07 1.93
C TYR A 21 2.48 -19.10 1.23
N LYS A 22 1.92 -20.08 0.50
CA LYS A 22 2.70 -21.20 -0.06
C LYS A 22 3.64 -20.80 -1.18
N ASP A 23 3.27 -19.77 -1.95
CA ASP A 23 4.00 -19.39 -3.16
C ASP A 23 4.84 -18.11 -3.00
N VAL A 24 4.82 -17.48 -1.82
CA VAL A 24 5.43 -16.17 -1.57
C VAL A 24 6.95 -16.13 -1.83
N PHE A 25 7.63 -17.27 -1.70
CA PHE A 25 9.09 -17.39 -1.91
C PHE A 25 9.48 -18.15 -3.18
N ASN A 26 8.54 -18.45 -4.08
CA ASN A 26 8.82 -19.21 -5.31
C ASN A 26 9.37 -18.35 -6.48
N THR A 27 9.64 -17.06 -6.25
CA THR A 27 10.15 -16.12 -7.27
C THR A 27 11.50 -15.55 -6.87
N ASP A 28 12.48 -15.58 -7.79
CA ASP A 28 13.89 -15.26 -7.51
C ASP A 28 14.16 -13.77 -7.21
N SER A 29 13.30 -12.85 -7.66
CA SER A 29 13.29 -11.44 -7.23
C SER A 29 12.09 -10.69 -7.82
N GLY A 30 11.34 -9.95 -6.98
CA GLY A 30 10.25 -9.09 -7.43
C GLY A 30 10.74 -7.73 -7.97
N PRO A 31 9.85 -6.92 -8.60
CA PRO A 31 10.19 -5.58 -9.09
C PRO A 31 10.50 -4.58 -7.97
N ASN A 32 10.37 -4.99 -6.72
CA ASN A 32 10.36 -4.18 -5.52
C ASN A 32 11.73 -4.08 -4.82
N VAL A 33 12.80 -4.47 -5.52
CA VAL A 33 14.20 -4.41 -5.04
C VAL A 33 15.12 -3.82 -6.12
N ARG A 34 16.06 -2.96 -5.71
CA ARG A 34 17.15 -2.48 -6.58
C ARG A 34 18.43 -2.20 -5.77
N THR A 35 19.57 -2.59 -6.32
CA THR A 35 20.90 -2.27 -5.78
C THR A 35 21.48 -1.04 -6.45
N PHE A 36 22.02 -0.12 -5.66
CA PHE A 36 22.64 1.12 -6.09
C PHE A 36 24.12 1.17 -5.73
N ASN A 37 24.93 1.81 -6.58
CA ASN A 37 26.35 2.02 -6.32
C ASN A 37 26.59 3.23 -5.40
N ALA A 38 26.05 3.17 -4.19
CA ALA A 38 26.20 4.19 -3.16
C ALA A 38 26.11 3.56 -1.76
N SER A 39 26.57 4.28 -0.73
CA SER A 39 26.50 3.80 0.65
C SER A 39 25.04 3.66 1.12
N VAL A 40 24.85 2.88 2.19
CA VAL A 40 23.54 2.71 2.84
C VAL A 40 22.96 4.05 3.27
N ASP A 41 23.78 4.94 3.84
CA ASP A 41 23.34 6.27 4.28
C ASP A 41 22.89 7.15 3.12
N THR A 42 23.65 7.16 2.02
CA THR A 42 23.30 7.90 0.81
C THR A 42 22.00 7.36 0.21
N CYS A 43 21.83 6.04 0.13
CA CYS A 43 20.61 5.43 -0.39
C CYS A 43 19.39 5.68 0.51
N HIS A 44 19.54 5.60 1.83
CA HIS A 44 18.47 5.90 2.79
C HIS A 44 18.02 7.37 2.67
N LEU A 45 18.97 8.30 2.63
CA LEU A 45 18.67 9.71 2.43
C LEU A 45 18.03 9.98 1.06
N ALA A 46 18.53 9.36 -0.01
CA ALA A 46 17.97 9.50 -1.36
C ALA A 46 16.54 8.95 -1.44
N ALA A 47 16.27 7.78 -0.86
CA ALA A 47 14.94 7.19 -0.82
C ALA A 47 13.94 8.09 -0.06
N LYS A 48 14.36 8.69 1.06
CA LYS A 48 13.54 9.67 1.77
C LYS A 48 13.22 10.89 0.93
N ARG A 49 14.23 11.48 0.27
CA ARG A 49 14.04 12.65 -0.59
C ARG A 49 13.13 12.34 -1.77
N ALA A 50 13.26 11.15 -2.35
CA ALA A 50 12.41 10.67 -3.43
C ALA A 50 10.93 10.66 -3.01
N VAL A 51 10.57 10.04 -1.88
CA VAL A 51 9.16 10.02 -1.44
C VAL A 51 8.64 11.39 -1.03
N LEU A 52 9.46 12.19 -0.33
CA LEU A 52 9.10 13.55 0.07
C LEU A 52 8.81 14.44 -1.16
N SER A 53 9.59 14.29 -2.24
CA SER A 53 9.38 15.03 -3.50
C SER A 53 8.05 14.69 -4.18
N GLN A 54 7.45 13.54 -3.85
CA GLN A 54 6.18 13.08 -4.38
C GLN A 54 5.00 13.33 -3.42
N ASN A 55 5.18 14.23 -2.44
CA ASN A 55 4.19 14.59 -1.41
C ASN A 55 3.78 13.44 -0.49
N PHE A 56 4.67 12.47 -0.25
CA PHE A 56 4.50 11.54 0.85
C PHE A 56 4.94 12.18 2.16
N ARG A 57 4.26 11.84 3.25
CA ARG A 57 4.64 12.16 4.62
C ARG A 57 5.36 10.96 5.23
N ILE A 58 6.54 11.17 5.82
CA ILE A 58 7.20 10.13 6.63
C ILE A 58 6.40 9.97 7.92
N GLU A 59 5.91 8.76 8.18
CA GLU A 59 5.10 8.44 9.35
C GLU A 59 5.94 7.79 10.46
N LYS A 60 6.91 6.98 10.07
CA LYS A 60 7.85 6.31 10.96
C LYS A 60 9.20 6.21 10.28
N GLU A 61 10.26 6.37 11.06
CA GLU A 61 11.63 6.18 10.61
C GLU A 61 12.44 5.46 11.69
N ASP A 62 13.23 4.48 11.27
CA ASP A 62 14.26 3.84 12.09
C ASP A 62 15.61 4.07 11.42
N LEU A 63 16.41 4.94 12.02
CA LEU A 63 17.73 5.30 11.53
C LEU A 63 18.78 4.20 11.69
N GLN A 64 18.60 3.30 12.67
CA GLN A 64 19.52 2.18 12.90
C GLN A 64 19.26 1.07 11.88
N ALA A 65 17.99 0.72 11.68
CA ALA A 65 17.57 -0.27 10.69
C ALA A 65 17.51 0.28 9.25
N LYS A 66 17.79 1.58 9.04
CA LYS A 66 17.75 2.28 7.75
C LYS A 66 16.46 2.01 7.00
N SER A 67 15.36 2.25 7.70
CA SER A 67 14.01 1.97 7.22
C SER A 67 13.05 3.10 7.54
N PHE A 68 12.00 3.21 6.74
CA PHE A 68 10.93 4.17 6.98
C PHE A 68 9.61 3.71 6.38
N THR A 69 8.52 4.24 6.95
CA THR A 69 7.17 4.16 6.40
C THR A 69 6.74 5.55 5.98
N ALA A 70 6.22 5.69 4.76
CA ALA A 70 5.73 6.95 4.22
C ALA A 70 4.34 6.77 3.64
N ALA A 71 3.44 7.74 3.83
CA ALA A 71 2.08 7.68 3.31
C ALA A 71 1.73 8.93 2.52
N ARG A 72 0.97 8.74 1.43
CA ARG A 72 0.32 9.82 0.68
C ARG A 72 -1.18 9.60 0.69
N TYR A 73 -1.90 10.67 0.97
CA TYR A 73 -3.35 10.70 1.06
C TYR A 73 -3.91 11.36 -0.20
N PHE A 74 -4.90 10.72 -0.80
CA PHE A 74 -5.65 11.22 -1.94
C PHE A 74 -7.10 11.37 -1.50
N GLU A 75 -7.53 12.61 -1.29
CA GLU A 75 -8.91 12.92 -0.89
C GLU A 75 -9.82 12.86 -2.12
N ASP A 76 -10.92 12.11 -2.02
CA ASP A 76 -11.99 12.05 -3.02
C ASP A 76 -13.36 12.22 -2.32
N GLY A 77 -13.74 13.49 -2.12
CA GLY A 77 -14.97 13.85 -1.44
C GLY A 77 -15.00 13.39 0.02
N LYS A 78 -15.70 12.28 0.30
CA LYS A 78 -15.82 11.70 1.65
C LYS A 78 -14.89 10.52 1.89
N ASP A 79 -14.30 9.98 0.83
CA ASP A 79 -13.40 8.84 0.90
C ASP A 79 -11.95 9.33 0.77
N SER A 80 -11.01 8.62 1.38
CA SER A 80 -9.58 8.90 1.25
C SER A 80 -8.87 7.64 0.79
N THR A 81 -8.15 7.70 -0.33
CA THR A 81 -7.24 6.64 -0.73
C THR A 81 -5.88 6.91 -0.11
N VAL A 82 -5.32 5.92 0.58
CA VAL A 82 -4.01 6.01 1.22
C VAL A 82 -3.06 5.06 0.52
N LEU A 83 -1.94 5.60 0.03
CA LEU A 83 -0.83 4.84 -0.50
C LEU A 83 0.33 4.88 0.51
N THR A 84 0.68 3.72 1.06
CA THR A 84 1.75 3.58 2.05
C THR A 84 2.92 2.83 1.43
N ILE A 85 4.12 3.38 1.57
CA ILE A 85 5.39 2.78 1.18
C ILE A 85 6.14 2.39 2.45
N ASN A 86 6.65 1.17 2.50
CA ASN A 86 7.67 0.75 3.47
C ASN A 86 8.97 0.55 2.71
N ALA A 87 10.05 1.19 3.17
CA ALA A 87 11.37 1.07 2.58
C ALA A 87 12.37 0.56 3.61
N ASN A 88 13.28 -0.30 3.17
CA ASN A 88 14.42 -0.79 3.94
C ASN A 88 15.67 -0.78 3.08
N VAL A 89 16.79 -0.30 3.61
CA VAL A 89 18.07 -0.20 2.91
C VAL A 89 19.11 -1.05 3.61
N ILE A 90 19.70 -2.01 2.89
CA ILE A 90 20.67 -2.97 3.43
C ILE A 90 22.00 -2.83 2.69
N ALA A 91 23.12 -2.99 3.38
CA ALA A 91 24.43 -3.07 2.75
C ALA A 91 24.56 -4.31 1.85
N THR A 92 25.25 -4.18 0.73
CA THR A 92 25.55 -5.29 -0.19
C THR A 92 26.97 -5.08 -0.71
N GLY A 93 27.97 -5.49 0.10
CA GLY A 93 29.36 -5.09 -0.09
C GLY A 93 29.50 -3.57 0.06
N ASP A 94 30.19 -2.92 -0.88
CA ASP A 94 30.36 -1.46 -0.92
C ASP A 94 29.13 -0.71 -1.50
N LYS A 95 28.09 -1.47 -1.87
CA LYS A 95 26.83 -0.98 -2.43
C LYS A 95 25.72 -1.06 -1.40
N ALA A 96 24.55 -0.53 -1.74
CA ALA A 96 23.35 -0.67 -0.93
C ALA A 96 22.17 -1.15 -1.77
N THR A 97 21.37 -2.04 -1.20
CA THR A 97 20.15 -2.58 -1.81
C THR A 97 18.94 -2.01 -1.09
N VAL A 98 18.04 -1.39 -1.86
CA VAL A 98 16.80 -0.81 -1.38
C VAL A 98 15.67 -1.79 -1.69
N TYR A 99 14.98 -2.24 -0.64
CA TYR A 99 13.76 -3.01 -0.72
C TYR A 99 12.58 -2.10 -0.41
N ILE A 100 11.53 -2.16 -1.22
CA ILE A 100 10.29 -1.46 -0.94
C ILE A 100 9.08 -2.38 -1.00
N SER A 101 8.03 -2.03 -0.26
CA SER A 101 6.69 -2.55 -0.47
C SER A 101 5.72 -1.38 -0.47
N ALA A 102 4.63 -1.51 -1.24
CA ALA A 102 3.61 -0.49 -1.32
C ALA A 102 2.24 -1.14 -1.16
N VAL A 103 1.41 -0.54 -0.32
CA VAL A 103 0.03 -0.96 -0.09
C VAL A 103 -0.90 0.22 -0.29
N GLN A 104 -2.03 -0.02 -0.93
CA GLN A 104 -3.09 0.95 -1.12
C GLN A 104 -4.35 0.47 -0.41
N HIS A 105 -5.02 1.35 0.32
CA HIS A 105 -6.36 1.09 0.86
C HIS A 105 -7.24 2.33 0.74
N VAL A 106 -8.55 2.13 0.83
CA VAL A 106 -9.54 3.21 0.80
C VAL A 106 -10.19 3.32 2.17
N ASP A 107 -9.99 4.45 2.83
CA ASP A 107 -10.70 4.86 4.03
C ASP A 107 -12.05 5.46 3.63
N LYS A 108 -13.13 4.70 3.86
CA LYS A 108 -14.50 5.18 3.63
C LYS A 108 -15.10 5.74 4.91
N ILE A 109 -15.53 7.00 4.87
CA ILE A 109 -16.33 7.58 5.96
C ILE A 109 -17.80 7.33 5.68
N ARG A 110 -18.36 6.24 6.24
CA ARG A 110 -19.80 5.98 6.20
C ARG A 110 -20.49 6.70 7.37
N THR A 111 -21.07 7.86 7.09
CA THR A 111 -22.02 8.50 8.01
C THR A 111 -23.37 7.81 7.87
N LYS A 112 -23.79 7.01 8.85
CA LYS A 112 -25.20 6.60 8.96
C LYS A 112 -25.96 7.71 9.68
N THR A 113 -26.93 8.32 9.00
CA THR A 113 -27.92 9.19 9.64
C THR A 113 -29.23 8.42 9.70
N ASP A 114 -29.52 7.78 10.83
CA ASP A 114 -30.82 7.15 11.06
C ASP A 114 -31.84 8.25 11.31
N ARG A 115 -32.65 8.57 10.29
CA ARG A 115 -33.79 9.49 10.42
C ARG A 115 -35.04 8.67 10.71
N LEU A 116 -35.31 8.41 11.98
CA LEU A 116 -36.64 7.95 12.41
C LEU A 116 -37.62 9.12 12.30
N GLY A 117 -38.33 9.19 11.17
CA GLY A 117 -39.41 10.14 10.95
C GLY A 117 -40.72 9.63 11.53
N LEU A 118 -41.15 10.24 12.64
CA LEU A 118 -42.50 10.78 12.94
C LEU A 118 -42.73 10.73 14.45
N THR A 119 -42.53 11.85 15.14
CA THR A 119 -43.37 12.40 16.24
C THR A 119 -42.51 13.37 17.08
N LEU A 120 -42.94 14.63 17.14
CA LEU A 120 -42.63 15.66 18.15
C LEU A 120 -41.24 15.65 18.83
N GLY A 121 -40.41 16.65 18.52
CA GLY A 121 -39.30 17.11 19.38
C GLY A 121 -37.90 16.71 18.90
N LEU A 122 -37.28 17.54 18.07
CA LEU A 122 -36.01 17.24 17.42
C LEU A 122 -34.81 17.75 18.26
N ILE A 123 -34.19 16.88 19.05
CA ILE A 123 -32.79 17.04 19.50
C ILE A 123 -31.96 15.99 18.75
N PRO A 124 -30.92 16.38 17.99
CA PRO A 124 -30.05 15.40 17.34
C PRO A 124 -29.23 14.67 18.41
N ILE A 125 -29.49 13.37 18.59
CA ILE A 125 -28.66 12.50 19.43
C ILE A 125 -27.70 11.75 18.50
N GLY A 126 -26.42 12.10 18.57
CA GLY A 126 -25.28 11.27 18.16
C GLY A 126 -25.09 11.07 16.66
N SER A 127 -23.92 11.45 16.14
CA SER A 127 -23.42 10.96 14.85
C SER A 127 -22.38 9.87 15.12
N GLU A 128 -22.65 8.61 14.76
CA GLU A 128 -21.66 7.55 14.80
C GLU A 128 -20.99 7.41 13.42
N ALA A 129 -19.68 7.68 13.34
CA ALA A 129 -18.89 7.50 12.13
C ALA A 129 -18.17 6.13 12.20
N THR A 130 -18.65 5.14 11.45
CA THR A 130 -17.97 3.84 11.34
C THR A 130 -16.97 3.89 10.18
N LYS A 131 -15.66 3.85 10.48
CA LYS A 131 -14.61 3.68 9.48
C LYS A 131 -14.52 2.20 9.10
N VAL A 132 -14.89 1.84 7.87
CA VAL A 132 -14.70 0.48 7.34
C VAL A 132 -13.45 0.52 6.47
N LYS A 133 -12.34 -0.02 6.98
CA LYS A 133 -11.08 -0.15 6.23
C LYS A 133 -11.30 -1.17 5.12
N GLN A 134 -11.50 -0.68 3.89
CA GLN A 134 -11.74 -1.54 2.75
C GLN A 134 -10.39 -2.02 2.20
N GLU A 135 -10.17 -3.33 2.28
CA GLU A 135 -9.16 -4.15 1.58
C GLU A 135 -7.82 -3.43 1.28
N GLU A 136 -6.81 -3.67 2.12
CA GLU A 136 -5.43 -3.35 1.75
C GLU A 136 -5.03 -4.18 0.52
N ARG A 137 -4.59 -3.51 -0.53
CA ARG A 137 -4.09 -4.13 -1.76
C ARG A 137 -2.61 -3.80 -1.91
N THR A 138 -1.80 -4.84 -2.02
CA THR A 138 -0.40 -4.68 -2.42
C THR A 138 -0.35 -4.12 -3.83
N VAL A 139 0.50 -3.12 -4.04
CA VAL A 139 0.77 -2.60 -5.39
C VAL A 139 1.67 -3.59 -6.11
N GLU A 140 1.21 -4.20 -7.19
CA GLU A 140 1.98 -5.17 -7.99
C GLU A 140 2.54 -4.56 -9.29
N ASP A 141 2.31 -3.26 -9.51
CA ASP A 141 2.72 -2.54 -10.71
C ASP A 141 4.25 -2.35 -10.79
N ALA A 142 4.90 -3.06 -11.71
CA ALA A 142 6.34 -2.95 -11.95
C ALA A 142 6.77 -1.54 -12.40
N GLU A 143 5.92 -0.78 -13.10
CA GLU A 143 6.22 0.58 -13.54
C GLU A 143 6.26 1.54 -12.35
N PHE A 144 5.38 1.36 -11.37
CA PHE A 144 5.42 2.11 -10.10
C PHE A 144 6.78 1.93 -9.41
N TYR A 145 7.22 0.68 -9.22
CA TYR A 145 8.51 0.37 -8.60
C TYR A 145 9.68 0.94 -9.40
N LYS A 146 9.64 0.82 -10.73
CA LYS A 146 10.65 1.40 -11.61
C LYS A 146 10.74 2.92 -11.41
N LYS A 147 9.62 3.64 -11.46
CA LYS A 147 9.57 5.11 -11.26
C LYS A 147 10.09 5.53 -9.89
N PHE A 148 9.75 4.77 -8.84
CA PHE A 148 10.29 5.00 -7.50
C PHE A 148 11.82 4.93 -7.52
N PHE A 149 12.38 3.83 -8.02
CA PHE A 149 13.83 3.64 -8.01
C PHE A 149 14.58 4.61 -8.93
N ASP A 150 13.98 5.03 -10.04
CA ASP A 150 14.55 6.06 -10.91
C ASP A 150 14.60 7.43 -10.18
N ALA A 151 13.61 7.74 -9.33
CA ALA A 151 13.65 8.91 -8.46
C ALA A 151 14.73 8.80 -7.38
N VAL A 152 14.93 7.63 -6.78
CA VAL A 152 16.05 7.38 -5.85
C VAL A 152 17.39 7.60 -6.53
N GLU A 153 17.59 7.04 -7.73
CA GLU A 153 18.83 7.21 -8.48
C GLU A 153 19.15 8.68 -8.78
N LYS A 154 18.12 9.46 -9.12
CA LYS A 154 18.24 10.91 -9.32
C LYS A 154 18.71 11.60 -8.04
N GLU A 155 18.11 11.29 -6.89
CA GLU A 155 18.51 11.89 -5.61
C GLU A 155 19.94 11.47 -5.19
N ILE A 156 20.36 10.24 -5.47
CA ILE A 156 21.75 9.80 -5.26
C ILE A 156 22.72 10.68 -6.05
N LYS A 157 22.44 10.94 -7.33
CA LYS A 157 23.27 11.81 -8.18
C LYS A 157 23.33 13.23 -7.63
N VAL A 158 22.21 13.77 -7.14
CA VAL A 158 22.15 15.11 -6.53
C VAL A 158 22.96 15.17 -5.23
N ILE A 159 22.89 14.14 -4.39
CA ILE A 159 23.67 14.08 -3.13
C ILE A 159 25.16 13.99 -3.43
N ALA A 160 25.56 13.16 -4.40
CA ALA A 160 26.96 12.99 -4.79
C ALA A 160 27.57 14.22 -5.48
N ALA A 161 26.75 15.05 -6.14
CA ALA A 161 27.21 16.28 -6.79
C ALA A 161 27.43 17.45 -5.81
N LYS A 162 27.04 17.32 -4.54
CA LYS A 162 27.25 18.35 -3.53
C LYS A 162 28.70 18.23 -2.99
N PRO A 163 29.52 19.30 -3.09
CA PRO A 163 30.89 19.29 -2.59
C PRO A 163 30.97 19.23 -1.07
#